data_AF-A0A7C1AUH6-F1
#
_entry.id   AF-A0A7C1AUH6-F1
#
_cell.length_a   1.000
_cell.length_b   1.000
_cell.length_c   1.000
_cell.angle_alpha   90.00
_cell.angle_beta   90.00
_cell.angle_gamma   90.00
#
_symmetry.space_group_name_H-M   'P 1'
#
loop_
_entity.id
_entity.type
_entity.pdbx_description
1 polymer ?
#
loop_
_entity_poly.entity_id
_entity_poly.type
_entity_poly.pdbx_seq_one_letter_code
_entity_poly.pdbx_strand_id
1 'polypeptide(L)'
;MKSGLGLMNRRRFALPNRFRPHHFAFDIDGVVADTMAVFVELVRKELGIRHFSKDDIVEYELYKCVPAPKETIDEVLCKTLSDEYTEMIPPMPGAKEFLTRLGKLADLRFVTARVWPDSIIKWLHKLLPDIDKR
;
A
#
# COMPACT_ATOMS: atom_id res chain seq x y z
N MET A 1 59.66 16.47 -7.95
CA MET A 1 58.99 15.19 -8.31
C MET A 1 58.68 14.41 -7.03
N LYS A 2 57.42 14.43 -6.57
CA LYS A 2 56.71 13.38 -5.79
C LYS A 2 55.22 13.69 -5.98
N SER A 3 54.61 13.04 -6.98
CA SER A 3 53.65 11.94 -6.84
C SER A 3 52.27 12.43 -6.39
N GLY A 4 51.40 12.66 -7.38
CA GLY A 4 49.97 12.73 -7.16
C GLY A 4 49.43 11.34 -6.82
N LEU A 5 48.55 11.26 -5.83
CA LEU A 5 47.54 10.23 -5.75
C LEU A 5 46.36 10.74 -4.93
N GLY A 6 45.17 10.44 -5.44
CA GLY A 6 43.91 11.09 -5.12
C GLY A 6 43.53 11.11 -3.64
N LEU A 7 43.01 12.24 -3.22
CA LEU A 7 41.88 12.26 -2.30
C LEU A 7 40.65 12.68 -3.10
N MET A 8 40.00 11.67 -3.69
CA MET A 8 38.60 11.76 -4.10
C MET A 8 37.82 12.33 -2.92
N ASN A 9 37.28 13.51 -3.15
CA ASN A 9 36.42 14.25 -2.24
C ASN A 9 35.12 13.45 -2.08
N ARG A 10 35.13 12.42 -1.22
CA ARG A 10 33.90 11.79 -0.72
C ARG A 10 33.23 12.82 0.16
N ARG A 11 32.49 13.74 -0.45
CA ARG A 11 31.40 14.44 0.23
C ARG A 11 30.43 13.34 0.67
N ARG A 12 30.66 12.82 1.87
CA ARG A 12 29.62 12.17 2.66
C ARG A 12 28.55 13.23 2.78
N PHE A 13 27.50 13.14 1.97
CA PHE A 13 26.24 13.77 2.32
C PHE A 13 25.95 13.27 3.72
N ALA A 14 26.11 14.15 4.72
CA ALA A 14 25.66 13.88 6.05
C ALA A 14 24.15 13.70 5.92
N LEU A 15 23.71 12.44 5.87
CA LEU A 15 22.29 12.12 5.84
C LEU A 15 21.69 12.81 7.06
N PRO A 16 20.73 13.73 6.89
CA PRO A 16 20.09 14.38 8.02
C PRO A 16 19.52 13.26 8.89
N ASN A 17 19.79 13.33 10.20
CA ASN A 17 19.28 12.46 11.27
C ASN A 17 18.66 11.13 10.82
N ARG A 18 19.38 10.01 11.01
CA ARG A 18 18.86 8.64 10.79
C ARG A 18 17.40 8.54 11.22
N PHE A 19 16.49 8.38 10.26
CA PHE A 19 15.08 8.12 10.57
C PHE A 19 15.02 6.84 11.41
N ARG A 20 14.48 6.96 12.63
CA ARG A 20 14.33 5.82 13.51
C ARG A 20 13.11 5.01 13.06
N PRO A 21 13.13 3.68 13.14
CA PRO A 21 11.99 2.85 12.74
C PRO A 21 10.63 3.29 13.32
N HIS A 22 10.59 3.82 14.56
CA HIS A 22 9.37 4.32 15.21
C HIS A 22 8.87 5.68 14.69
N HIS A 23 9.59 6.34 13.78
CA HIS A 23 9.11 7.56 13.10
C HIS A 23 8.26 7.25 11.87
N PHE A 24 8.13 5.98 11.48
CA PHE A 24 7.37 5.58 10.31
C PHE A 24 5.96 5.13 10.70
N ALA A 25 5.02 5.45 9.82
CA ALA A 25 3.71 4.82 9.76
C ALA A 25 3.41 4.49 8.30
N PHE A 26 2.63 3.46 8.08
CA PHE A 26 2.28 2.97 6.75
C PHE A 26 0.81 3.22 6.49
N ASP A 27 0.52 3.81 5.35
CA ASP A 27 -0.80 3.67 4.74
C ASP A 27 -1.06 2.18 4.42
N ILE A 28 -2.32 1.79 4.24
CA ILE A 28 -2.69 0.41 3.96
C ILE A 28 -3.11 0.24 2.50
N ASP A 29 -4.18 0.90 2.06
CA ASP A 29 -4.79 0.68 0.75
C ASP A 29 -3.93 1.31 -0.36
N GLY A 30 -3.37 0.47 -1.24
CA GLY A 30 -2.43 0.90 -2.27
C GLY A 30 -0.96 0.97 -1.82
N VAL A 31 -0.66 0.69 -0.55
CA VAL A 31 0.72 0.63 -0.02
C VAL A 31 1.08 -0.75 0.50
N VAL A 32 0.23 -1.33 1.36
CA VAL A 32 0.40 -2.68 1.92
C VAL A 32 -0.58 -3.66 1.29
N ALA A 33 -1.82 -3.23 1.14
CA ALA A 33 -2.91 -3.98 0.54
C ALA A 33 -3.10 -3.50 -0.90
N ASP A 34 -3.11 -4.42 -1.86
CA ASP A 34 -3.36 -4.12 -3.27
C ASP A 34 -4.86 -4.00 -3.55
N THR A 35 -5.49 -3.03 -2.91
CA THR A 35 -6.94 -2.80 -2.94
C THR A 35 -7.44 -2.50 -4.35
N MET A 36 -6.63 -1.84 -5.17
CA MET A 36 -7.00 -1.51 -6.55
C MET A 36 -7.05 -2.75 -7.46
N ALA A 37 -6.33 -3.84 -7.14
CA ALA A 37 -6.50 -5.09 -7.88
C ALA A 37 -7.93 -5.64 -7.75
N VAL A 38 -8.49 -5.60 -6.54
CA VAL A 38 -9.88 -6.02 -6.30
C VAL A 38 -10.88 -5.07 -6.94
N PHE A 39 -10.64 -3.75 -6.85
CA PHE A 39 -11.47 -2.75 -7.51
C PHE A 39 -11.55 -2.98 -9.03
N VAL A 40 -10.41 -3.20 -9.69
CA VAL A 40 -10.34 -3.48 -11.14
C VAL A 40 -11.15 -4.72 -11.51
N GLU A 41 -11.02 -5.80 -10.75
CA GLU A 41 -11.79 -7.03 -10.99
C GLU A 41 -13.30 -6.81 -10.83
N LEU A 42 -13.72 -6.01 -9.83
CA LEU A 42 -15.12 -5.65 -9.65
C LEU A 42 -15.63 -4.75 -10.78
N VAL A 43 -14.86 -3.76 -11.23
CA VAL A 43 -15.21 -2.93 -12.40
C VAL A 43 -15.42 -3.79 -13.64
N ARG A 44 -14.50 -4.73 -13.91
CA ARG A 44 -14.61 -5.66 -15.05
C ARG A 44 -15.87 -6.51 -14.97
N LYS A 45 -16.16 -7.06 -13.78
CA LYS A 45 -17.25 -8.01 -13.56
C LYS A 45 -18.62 -7.34 -13.51
N GLU A 46 -18.74 -6.25 -12.77
CA GLU A 46 -20.03 -5.63 -12.44
C GLU A 46 -20.44 -4.57 -13.44
N LEU A 47 -19.47 -3.86 -14.03
CA LEU A 47 -19.74 -2.81 -15.02
C LEU A 47 -19.54 -3.29 -16.46
N GLY A 48 -19.02 -4.51 -16.63
CA GLY A 48 -18.76 -5.10 -17.95
C GLY A 48 -17.59 -4.46 -18.71
N ILE A 49 -16.77 -3.63 -18.05
CA ILE A 49 -15.65 -2.92 -18.67
C ILE A 49 -14.42 -3.85 -18.70
N ARG A 50 -14.45 -4.84 -19.61
CA ARG A 50 -13.49 -5.97 -19.62
C ARG A 50 -12.02 -5.58 -19.74
N HIS A 51 -11.73 -4.48 -20.43
CA HIS A 51 -10.36 -4.01 -20.67
C HIS A 51 -9.84 -3.07 -19.59
N PHE A 52 -10.66 -2.70 -18.60
CA PHE A 52 -10.23 -1.83 -17.51
C PHE A 52 -9.05 -2.44 -16.76
N SER A 53 -8.07 -1.65 -16.40
CA SER A 53 -6.83 -2.06 -15.77
C SER A 53 -6.39 -1.02 -14.75
N LYS A 54 -5.33 -1.32 -14.01
CA LYS A 54 -4.72 -0.33 -13.12
C LYS A 54 -4.09 0.85 -13.86
N ASP A 55 -3.64 0.64 -15.10
CA ASP A 55 -3.01 1.71 -15.89
C ASP A 55 -4.04 2.78 -16.31
N ASP A 56 -5.34 2.44 -16.24
CA ASP A 56 -6.43 3.39 -16.46
C ASP A 56 -6.72 4.25 -15.20
N ILE A 57 -6.18 3.88 -14.03
CA ILE A 57 -6.34 4.63 -12.77
C ILE A 57 -5.16 5.60 -12.62
N VAL A 58 -5.30 6.78 -13.23
CA VAL A 58 -4.22 7.79 -13.31
C VAL A 58 -4.36 8.92 -12.28
N GLU A 59 -5.51 9.02 -11.62
CA GLU A 59 -5.81 10.02 -10.60
C GLU A 59 -6.45 9.38 -9.36
N TYR A 60 -6.33 10.06 -8.23
CA TYR A 60 -6.98 9.63 -6.99
C TYR A 60 -8.52 9.69 -7.09
N GLU A 61 -9.07 10.59 -7.89
CA GLU A 61 -10.51 10.72 -8.12
C GLU A 61 -10.99 9.72 -9.17
N LEU A 62 -11.44 8.55 -8.71
CA LEU A 62 -11.81 7.42 -9.58
C LEU A 62 -12.92 7.73 -10.58
N TYR A 63 -13.80 8.69 -10.28
CA TYR A 63 -14.87 9.14 -11.19
C TYR A 63 -14.36 9.75 -12.49
N LYS A 64 -13.09 10.18 -12.52
CA LYS A 64 -12.42 10.67 -13.74
C LYS A 64 -11.77 9.56 -14.55
N CYS A 65 -11.57 8.38 -13.96
CA CYS A 65 -10.85 7.26 -14.55
C CYS A 65 -11.80 6.17 -15.05
N VAL A 66 -12.91 5.95 -14.35
CA VAL A 66 -13.88 4.89 -14.68
C VAL A 66 -15.02 5.50 -15.50
N PRO A 67 -15.33 4.98 -16.70
CA PRO A 67 -16.41 5.50 -17.55
C PRO A 67 -17.78 4.99 -17.06
N ALA A 68 -18.17 5.35 -15.84
CA ALA A 68 -19.43 4.98 -15.20
C ALA A 68 -19.99 6.14 -14.35
N PRO A 69 -21.30 6.15 -14.06
CA PRO A 69 -21.88 7.13 -13.14
C PRO A 69 -21.23 7.07 -11.75
N LYS A 70 -21.20 8.22 -11.05
CA LYS A 70 -20.57 8.35 -9.74
C LYS A 70 -21.12 7.34 -8.73
N GLU A 71 -22.44 7.18 -8.70
CA GLU A 71 -23.16 6.32 -7.76
C GLU A 71 -22.78 4.85 -7.98
N THR A 72 -22.63 4.43 -9.24
CA THR A 72 -22.18 3.10 -9.61
C THR A 72 -20.73 2.84 -9.17
N ILE A 73 -19.86 3.85 -9.28
CA ILE A 73 -18.48 3.76 -8.81
C ILE A 73 -18.44 3.68 -7.28
N ASP A 74 -19.29 4.44 -6.58
CA ASP A 74 -19.42 4.39 -5.13
C ASP A 74 -19.86 3.00 -4.64
N GLU A 75 -20.79 2.35 -5.33
CA GLU A 75 -21.21 0.98 -5.02
C GLU A 75 -20.05 -0.02 -5.15
N VAL A 76 -19.30 0.05 -6.25
CA VAL A 76 -18.11 -0.80 -6.47
C VAL A 76 -17.03 -0.53 -5.43
N LEU A 77 -16.81 0.73 -5.04
CA LEU A 77 -15.87 1.10 -3.98
C LEU A 77 -16.30 0.57 -2.61
N CYS A 78 -17.57 0.74 -2.25
CA CYS A 78 -18.12 0.21 -1.00
C CYS A 78 -17.95 -1.31 -0.94
N LYS A 79 -18.18 -2.00 -2.06
CA LYS A 79 -17.97 -3.44 -2.17
C LYS A 79 -16.49 -3.82 -2.05
N THR A 80 -15.60 -3.10 -2.72
CA THR A 80 -14.14 -3.30 -2.65
C THR A 80 -13.63 -3.23 -1.20
N LEU A 81 -14.20 -2.32 -0.40
CA LEU A 81 -13.81 -2.10 0.99
C LEU A 81 -14.64 -2.92 1.99
N SER A 82 -15.59 -3.73 1.54
CA SER A 82 -16.37 -4.61 2.42
C SER A 82 -15.51 -5.70 3.05
N ASP A 83 -16.00 -6.30 4.13
CA ASP A 83 -15.31 -7.37 4.85
C ASP A 83 -15.02 -8.58 3.94
N GLU A 84 -16.00 -8.97 3.12
CA GLU A 84 -15.87 -10.09 2.16
C GLU A 84 -14.68 -9.87 1.22
N TYR A 85 -14.61 -8.69 0.61
CA TYR A 85 -13.56 -8.38 -0.38
C TYR A 85 -12.22 -8.04 0.25
N THR A 86 -12.22 -7.48 1.46
CA THR A 86 -10.99 -7.19 2.20
C THR A 86 -10.16 -8.44 2.44
N GLU A 87 -10.78 -9.58 2.74
CA GLU A 87 -10.04 -10.84 2.92
C GLU A 87 -9.38 -11.35 1.64
N MET A 88 -9.88 -10.94 0.47
CA MET A 88 -9.38 -11.35 -0.84
C MET A 88 -8.30 -10.41 -1.40
N ILE A 89 -8.02 -9.28 -0.74
CA ILE A 89 -7.03 -8.32 -1.22
C ILE A 89 -5.63 -8.95 -1.21
N PRO A 90 -4.91 -9.00 -2.35
CA PRO A 90 -3.53 -9.44 -2.36
C PRO A 90 -2.63 -8.41 -1.66
N PRO A 91 -1.53 -8.81 -1.00
CA PRO A 91 -0.57 -7.84 -0.51
C PRO A 91 0.19 -7.20 -1.66
N MET A 92 0.59 -5.94 -1.49
CA MET A 92 1.49 -5.26 -2.41
C MET A 92 2.83 -6.02 -2.50
N PRO A 93 3.45 -6.11 -3.70
CA PRO A 93 4.72 -6.80 -3.87
C PRO A 93 5.80 -6.30 -2.90
N GLY A 94 6.42 -7.23 -2.18
CA GLY A 94 7.48 -6.92 -1.20
C GLY A 94 7.00 -6.36 0.15
N ALA A 95 5.73 -5.96 0.29
CA ALA A 95 5.23 -5.36 1.53
C ALA A 95 5.37 -6.31 2.72
N LYS A 96 4.97 -7.58 2.57
CA LYS A 96 5.12 -8.60 3.63
C LYS A 96 6.57 -8.76 4.09
N GLU A 97 7.49 -8.98 3.14
CA GLU A 97 8.90 -9.19 3.47
C GLU A 97 9.50 -7.98 4.19
N PHE A 98 9.23 -6.78 3.67
CA PHE A 98 9.72 -5.53 4.24
C PHE A 98 9.18 -5.31 5.66
N LEU A 99 7.85 -5.43 5.85
CA LEU A 99 7.20 -5.19 7.14
C LEU A 99 7.59 -6.26 8.16
N THR A 100 7.73 -7.53 7.78
CA THR A 100 8.24 -8.57 8.69
C THR A 100 9.67 -8.26 9.14
N ARG A 101 10.53 -7.77 8.25
CA ARG A 101 11.91 -7.40 8.61
C ARG A 101 11.95 -6.16 9.51
N LEU A 102 11.12 -5.16 9.22
CA LEU A 102 11.04 -3.93 10.01
C LEU A 102 10.42 -4.18 11.39
N GLY A 103 9.38 -5.02 11.47
CA GLY A 103 8.68 -5.38 12.71
C GLY A 103 9.56 -6.12 13.71
N LYS A 104 10.66 -6.75 13.27
CA LYS A 104 11.70 -7.32 14.15
C LYS A 104 12.58 -6.26 14.80
N LEU A 105 12.57 -5.03 14.29
CA LEU A 105 13.44 -3.93 14.74
C LEU A 105 12.67 -2.87 15.55
N ALA A 106 11.37 -2.71 15.29
CA ALA A 106 10.49 -1.80 16.01
C ALA A 106 9.01 -2.11 15.76
N ASP A 107 8.15 -1.54 16.60
CA ASP A 107 6.70 -1.60 16.42
C ASP A 107 6.27 -0.97 15.09
N LEU A 108 5.37 -1.65 14.39
CA LEU A 108 4.79 -1.17 13.14
C LEU A 108 3.56 -0.31 13.45
N ARG A 109 3.43 0.84 12.78
CA ARG A 109 2.25 1.68 12.86
C ARG A 109 1.56 1.74 11.50
N PHE A 110 0.26 1.47 11.48
CA PHE A 110 -0.57 1.59 10.28
C PHE A 110 -1.59 2.72 10.47
N VAL A 111 -1.85 3.47 9.40
CA VAL A 111 -2.82 4.57 9.35
C VAL A 111 -3.67 4.36 8.12
N THR A 112 -4.99 4.48 8.22
CA THR A 112 -5.90 4.29 7.08
C THR A 112 -7.11 5.20 7.20
N ALA A 113 -7.71 5.53 6.06
CA ALA A 113 -8.98 6.24 5.97
C ALA A 113 -10.22 5.33 6.08
N ARG A 114 -10.04 4.00 6.20
CA ARG A 114 -11.16 3.07 6.37
C ARG A 114 -11.94 3.40 7.65
N VAL A 115 -13.25 3.61 7.50
CA VAL A 115 -14.17 3.92 8.61
C VAL A 115 -14.35 2.71 9.53
N TRP A 116 -14.43 1.50 8.96
CA TRP A 116 -14.58 0.25 9.68
C TRP A 116 -13.33 -0.62 9.52
N PRO A 117 -12.44 -0.68 10.53
CA PRO A 117 -11.10 -1.25 10.35
C PRO A 117 -11.02 -2.76 10.65
N ASP A 118 -12.06 -3.39 11.17
CA ASP A 118 -11.98 -4.76 11.71
C ASP A 118 -11.48 -5.81 10.69
N SER A 119 -11.99 -5.78 9.46
CA SER A 119 -11.56 -6.71 8.41
C SER A 119 -10.12 -6.46 7.97
N ILE A 120 -9.70 -5.19 7.86
CA ILE A 120 -8.32 -4.88 7.46
C ILE A 120 -7.31 -5.20 8.58
N ILE A 121 -7.71 -5.03 9.84
CA ILE A 121 -6.92 -5.45 11.01
C ILE A 121 -6.73 -6.97 10.97
N LYS A 122 -7.82 -7.75 10.80
CA LYS A 122 -7.75 -9.21 10.66
C LYS A 122 -6.85 -9.61 9.48
N TRP A 123 -6.97 -8.93 8.34
CA TRP A 123 -6.14 -9.16 7.17
C TRP A 123 -4.65 -8.89 7.45
N LEU A 124 -4.30 -7.78 8.12
CA LEU A 124 -2.92 -7.47 8.52
C LEU A 124 -2.33 -8.54 9.45
N HIS A 125 -3.11 -9.02 10.42
CA HIS A 125 -2.66 -10.09 11.32
C HIS A 125 -2.45 -11.43 10.61
N LYS A 126 -3.24 -11.72 9.56
CA LYS A 126 -3.02 -12.90 8.69
C LYS A 126 -1.76 -12.71 7.84
N LEU A 127 -1.52 -11.48 7.35
CA LEU A 127 -0.34 -11.17 6.53
C LEU A 127 0.97 -11.27 7.32
N LEU A 128 0.98 -10.78 8.57
CA LEU A 128 2.13 -10.64 9.46
C LEU A 128 1.97 -11.51 10.72
N PRO A 129 1.95 -12.85 10.61
CA PRO A 129 1.64 -13.73 11.74
C PRO A 129 2.70 -13.71 12.85
N ASP A 130 3.95 -13.39 12.50
CA ASP A 130 5.11 -13.42 13.41
C ASP A 130 5.40 -12.07 14.07
N ILE A 131 4.58 -11.05 13.79
CA ILE A 131 4.71 -9.72 14.38
C ILE A 131 3.69 -9.56 15.50
N ASP A 132 4.11 -8.94 16.60
CA ASP A 132 3.25 -8.71 17.75
C ASP A 132 2.00 -7.91 17.36
N LYS A 133 0.85 -8.30 17.94
CA LYS A 133 -0.49 -7.85 17.54
C LYS A 133 -1.03 -6.74 18.45
N ARG A 134 -0.14 -6.06 19.17
CA ARG A 134 -0.46 -4.97 20.10
C ARG A 134 -1.09 -3.76 19.42
#